data_AF-L8PCD5-F1
#
_entry.id   AF-L8PCD5-F1
#
_cell.length_a   1.000
_cell.length_b   1.000
_cell.length_c   1.000
_cell.angle_alpha   90.00
_cell.angle_beta   90.00
_cell.angle_gamma   90.00
#
_symmetry.space_group_name_H-M   'P 1'
#
loop_
_entity.id
_entity.type
_entity.pdbx_description
1 polymer ?
#
loop_
_entity_poly.entity_id
_entity_poly.type
_entity_poly.pdbx_seq_one_letter_code
_entity_poly.pdbx_strand_id
1 'polypeptide(L)'
;MDQDVREGRGRRGIADFCDLDTVLGGAEGLYSDASSGGGAVKVTRGRTTAVDGVPALARKAEEGKDRYTLYVATEGEPYPLRLDSASPDDLGTLTFSDFDVPVPAQAHTGDVVDLDALGG
;
A
#
# COMPACT_ATOMS: atom_id res chain seq x y z
N MET A 1 33.22 13.04 15.05
CA MET A 1 31.89 13.67 14.95
C MET A 1 31.73 14.07 13.49
N ASP A 2 31.49 13.15 12.55
CA ASP A 2 30.35 12.22 12.44
C ASP A 2 29.02 12.97 12.55
N GLN A 3 28.50 13.39 11.39
CA GLN A 3 27.06 13.50 11.12
C GLN A 3 26.81 13.19 9.64
N ASP A 4 26.08 12.11 9.49
CA ASP A 4 25.58 11.43 8.32
C ASP A 4 24.90 12.33 7.27
N VAL A 5 25.21 11.99 6.02
CA VAL A 5 24.28 11.78 4.91
C VAL A 5 22.90 12.41 5.07
N ARG A 6 22.70 13.55 4.41
CA ARG A 6 21.35 14.03 4.07
C ARG A 6 20.74 13.02 3.09
N GLU A 7 19.76 12.27 3.56
CA GLU A 7 18.94 11.40 2.71
C GLU A 7 18.18 12.25 1.69
N GLY A 8 18.53 12.07 0.41
CA GLY A 8 17.78 12.61 -0.72
C GLY A 8 16.37 12.03 -0.72
N ARG A 9 15.37 12.90 -0.58
CA ARG A 9 13.96 12.53 -0.45
C ARG A 9 13.35 11.89 -1.72
N GLY A 10 14.03 12.02 -2.87
CA GLY A 10 13.49 11.65 -4.18
C GLY A 10 13.54 10.14 -4.46
N ARG A 11 14.73 9.54 -4.50
CA ARG A 11 14.89 8.14 -4.92
C ARG A 11 14.39 7.14 -3.88
N ARG A 12 14.52 7.48 -2.60
CA ARG A 12 14.08 6.65 -1.48
C ARG A 12 12.56 6.56 -1.38
N GLY A 13 11.83 7.66 -1.54
CA GLY A 13 10.36 7.65 -1.48
C GLY A 13 9.69 6.79 -2.56
N ILE A 14 10.34 6.60 -3.71
CA ILE A 14 9.82 5.74 -4.79
C ILE A 14 10.20 4.28 -4.52
N ALA A 15 11.39 4.04 -3.94
CA ALA A 15 11.82 2.71 -3.52
C ALA A 15 10.99 2.18 -2.35
N ASP A 16 10.58 3.04 -1.42
CA ASP A 16 9.69 2.68 -0.29
C ASP A 16 8.34 2.17 -0.79
N PHE A 17 7.88 2.59 -1.97
CA PHE A 17 6.67 2.06 -2.61
C PHE A 17 6.84 0.64 -3.18
N CYS A 18 8.09 0.25 -3.49
CA CYS A 18 8.41 -1.11 -3.92
C CYS A 18 8.58 -2.06 -2.71
N ASP A 19 8.85 -1.51 -1.52
CA ASP A 19 8.86 -2.28 -0.28
C ASP A 19 7.42 -2.51 0.17
N LEU A 20 6.86 -3.63 -0.29
CA LEU A 20 5.46 -3.96 -0.02
C LEU A 20 5.18 -4.07 1.48
N ASP A 21 6.14 -4.51 2.29
CA ASP A 21 6.01 -4.55 3.74
C ASP A 21 5.86 -3.14 4.34
N THR A 22 6.58 -2.14 3.84
CA THR A 22 6.42 -0.73 4.24
C THR A 22 5.06 -0.17 3.81
N VAL A 23 4.63 -0.47 2.57
CA VAL A 23 3.32 -0.02 2.06
C VAL A 23 2.18 -0.66 2.85
N LEU A 24 2.28 -1.95 3.15
CA LEU A 24 1.25 -2.71 3.87
C LEU A 24 1.37 -2.60 5.39
N GLY A 25 2.52 -2.17 5.92
CA GLY A 25 2.78 -1.88 7.33
C GLY A 25 1.80 -0.84 7.88
N GLY A 26 1.53 0.21 7.10
CA GLY A 26 0.48 1.19 7.44
C GLY A 26 -0.94 0.61 7.47
N ALA A 27 -1.14 -0.56 6.87
CA ALA A 27 -2.42 -1.25 6.75
C ALA A 27 -2.53 -2.48 7.68
N GLU A 28 -1.56 -2.76 8.56
CA GLU A 28 -1.56 -3.93 9.47
C GLU A 28 -2.84 -4.05 10.31
N GLY A 29 -3.39 -2.90 10.72
CA GLY A 29 -4.68 -2.84 11.42
C GLY A 29 -5.89 -3.28 10.59
N LEU A 30 -5.79 -3.25 9.25
CA LEU A 30 -6.84 -3.68 8.30
C LEU A 30 -6.90 -5.20 8.14
N TYR A 31 -5.75 -5.87 8.28
CA TYR A 31 -5.61 -7.32 8.07
C TYR A 31 -5.96 -8.13 9.32
N SER A 32 -5.68 -7.59 10.50
CA SER A 32 -5.95 -8.24 11.77
C SER A 32 -7.46 -8.27 12.09
N ASP A 33 -7.91 -9.33 12.77
CA ASP A 33 -9.17 -9.26 13.49
C ASP A 33 -8.97 -8.28 14.66
N ALA A 34 -10.02 -7.56 15.07
CA ALA A 34 -9.91 -6.44 16.00
C ALA A 34 -9.53 -6.85 17.46
N SER A 35 -8.83 -7.97 17.66
CA SER A 35 -8.50 -8.53 18.97
C SER A 35 -7.03 -8.40 19.38
N SER A 36 -6.13 -7.97 18.49
CA SER A 36 -4.72 -7.77 18.85
C SER A 36 -4.42 -6.27 18.95
N GLY A 37 -4.46 -5.76 20.18
CA GLY A 37 -4.41 -4.34 20.50
C GLY A 37 -3.15 -3.62 20.03
N GLY A 38 -3.35 -2.48 19.37
CA GLY A 38 -2.30 -1.56 18.96
C GLY A 38 -2.82 -0.35 18.18
N GLY A 39 -3.86 0.36 18.68
CA GLY A 39 -4.36 1.61 18.08
C GLY A 39 -5.87 1.63 17.81
N ALA A 40 -6.46 2.84 17.76
CA ALA A 40 -7.90 3.11 17.68
C ALA A 40 -8.53 2.87 16.29
N VAL A 41 -8.02 1.92 15.52
CA VAL A 41 -8.51 1.59 14.18
C VAL A 41 -9.71 0.65 14.29
N LYS A 42 -10.90 1.13 13.91
CA LYS A 42 -12.11 0.33 13.90
C LYS A 42 -12.26 -0.34 12.54
N VAL A 43 -12.11 -1.67 12.50
CA VAL A 43 -12.31 -2.46 11.28
C VAL A 43 -13.66 -3.17 11.30
N THR A 44 -14.40 -3.05 10.20
CA THR A 44 -15.71 -3.68 10.03
C THR A 44 -15.76 -4.49 8.73
N ARG A 45 -16.50 -5.60 8.78
CA ARG A 45 -16.78 -6.39 7.60
C ARG A 45 -17.80 -5.66 6.71
N GLY A 46 -17.43 -5.44 5.47
CA GLY A 46 -18.29 -4.89 4.43
C GLY A 46 -19.04 -5.98 3.66
N ARG A 47 -19.52 -5.61 2.46
CA ARG A 47 -20.23 -6.52 1.56
C ARG A 47 -19.24 -7.31 0.72
N THR A 48 -19.66 -8.48 0.25
CA THR A 48 -19.01 -9.16 -0.87
C THR A 48 -19.25 -8.37 -2.17
N THR A 49 -18.27 -8.35 -3.06
CA THR A 49 -18.26 -7.65 -4.34
C THR A 49 -17.33 -8.38 -5.32
N ALA A 50 -17.07 -7.80 -6.48
CA ALA A 50 -15.93 -8.17 -7.33
C ALA A 50 -15.01 -6.96 -7.54
N VAL A 51 -13.71 -7.22 -7.69
CA VAL A 51 -12.69 -6.27 -8.17
C VAL A 51 -12.08 -6.88 -9.42
N ASP A 52 -12.21 -6.21 -10.57
CA ASP A 52 -11.73 -6.69 -11.87
C ASP A 52 -12.13 -8.14 -12.20
N GLY A 53 -13.36 -8.51 -11.81
CA GLY A 53 -13.93 -9.85 -12.01
C GLY A 53 -13.56 -10.88 -10.93
N VAL A 54 -12.64 -10.55 -10.02
CA VAL A 54 -12.25 -11.42 -8.90
C VAL A 54 -13.21 -11.22 -7.72
N PRO A 55 -13.87 -12.29 -7.21
CA PRO A 55 -14.70 -12.22 -6.02
C PRO A 55 -13.93 -11.71 -4.80
N ALA A 56 -14.49 -10.71 -4.10
CA ALA A 56 -13.81 -9.99 -3.04
C ALA A 56 -14.71 -9.66 -1.85
N LEU A 57 -14.13 -9.55 -0.67
CA LEU A 57 -14.76 -9.05 0.55
C LEU A 57 -14.19 -7.66 0.87
N ALA A 58 -15.07 -6.67 1.03
CA ALA A 58 -14.67 -5.36 1.51
C ALA A 58 -14.44 -5.39 3.04
N ARG A 59 -13.31 -4.84 3.50
CA ARG A 59 -12.97 -4.54 4.89
C ARG A 59 -12.87 -3.03 5.02
N LYS A 60 -13.72 -2.44 5.85
CA LYS A 60 -13.72 -0.99 6.06
C LYS A 60 -12.99 -0.64 7.34
N ALA A 61 -12.11 0.33 7.30
CA ALA A 61 -11.45 0.84 8.49
C ALA A 61 -11.70 2.33 8.70
N GLU A 62 -11.82 2.69 9.97
CA GLU A 62 -12.00 4.05 10.42
C GLU A 62 -10.95 4.35 11.49
N GLU A 63 -10.14 5.38 11.26
CA GLU A 63 -9.20 5.93 12.23
C GLU A 63 -9.42 7.44 12.31
N GLY A 64 -10.06 7.90 13.38
CA GLY A 64 -10.47 9.32 13.47
C GLY A 64 -11.34 9.75 12.28
N LYS A 65 -10.81 10.65 11.43
CA LYS A 65 -11.48 11.14 10.22
C LYS A 65 -11.14 10.32 8.97
N ASP A 66 -10.12 9.48 9.05
CA ASP A 66 -9.61 8.73 7.92
C ASP A 66 -10.48 7.50 7.67
N ARG A 67 -10.66 7.19 6.39
CA ARG A 67 -11.58 6.15 5.92
C ARG A 67 -10.91 5.35 4.83
N TYR A 68 -10.75 4.05 5.08
CA TYR A 68 -10.15 3.11 4.14
C TYR A 68 -11.09 1.95 3.84
N THR A 69 -11.04 1.45 2.62
CA THR A 69 -11.67 0.17 2.25
C THR A 69 -10.64 -0.71 1.55
N LEU A 70 -10.27 -1.81 2.22
CA LEU A 70 -9.45 -2.86 1.65
C LEU A 70 -10.36 -3.94 1.05
N TYR A 71 -10.07 -4.36 -0.18
CA TYR A 71 -10.76 -5.45 -0.86
C TYR A 71 -9.84 -6.65 -0.91
N VAL A 72 -10.29 -7.77 -0.36
CA VAL A 72 -9.50 -9.01 -0.28
C VAL A 72 -10.18 -10.10 -1.08
N ALA A 73 -9.44 -10.87 -1.87
CA ALA A 73 -9.95 -12.01 -2.63
C ALA A 73 -10.65 -13.03 -1.70
N THR A 74 -11.80 -13.56 -2.12
CA THR A 74 -12.55 -14.57 -1.35
C THR A 74 -12.38 -15.99 -1.85
N GLU A 75 -11.63 -16.17 -2.94
CA GLU A 75 -11.34 -17.46 -3.56
C GLU A 75 -9.82 -17.59 -3.74
N GLY A 76 -9.28 -18.80 -3.57
CA GLY A 76 -7.84 -19.03 -3.61
C GLY A 76 -7.11 -18.41 -2.42
N GLU A 77 -5.90 -17.90 -2.66
CA GLU A 77 -5.12 -17.18 -1.65
C GLU A 77 -5.71 -15.77 -1.45
N PRO A 78 -5.88 -15.29 -0.21
CA PRO A 78 -6.61 -14.05 0.08
C PRO A 78 -5.75 -12.80 -0.17
N TYR A 79 -5.37 -12.57 -1.42
CA TYR A 79 -4.58 -11.40 -1.80
C TYR A 79 -5.38 -10.10 -1.60
N PRO A 80 -4.71 -9.00 -1.21
CA PRO A 80 -5.29 -7.67 -1.33
C PRO A 80 -5.46 -7.35 -2.82
N LEU A 81 -6.64 -6.90 -3.23
CA LEU A 81 -6.91 -6.57 -4.63
C LEU A 81 -6.93 -5.07 -4.85
N ARG A 82 -7.45 -4.33 -3.87
CA ARG A 82 -7.56 -2.87 -3.93
C ARG A 82 -7.62 -2.25 -2.54
N LEU A 83 -7.03 -1.07 -2.39
CA LEU A 83 -7.19 -0.20 -1.24
C LEU A 83 -7.74 1.15 -1.73
N ASP A 84 -8.91 1.53 -1.25
CA ASP A 84 -9.51 2.84 -1.49
C ASP A 84 -9.35 3.69 -0.23
N SER A 85 -8.75 4.87 -0.35
CA SER A 85 -8.73 5.91 0.68
C SER A 85 -9.75 7.00 0.36
N ALA A 86 -10.66 7.24 1.29
CA ALA A 86 -11.65 8.31 1.28
C ALA A 86 -11.34 9.38 2.35
N SER A 87 -10.09 9.43 2.81
CA SER A 87 -9.61 10.40 3.79
C SER A 87 -9.47 11.79 3.14
N PRO A 88 -9.85 12.89 3.83
CA PRO A 88 -9.88 14.23 3.23
C PRO A 88 -8.53 14.71 2.67
N ASP A 89 -7.44 14.32 3.35
CA ASP A 89 -6.08 14.77 3.04
C ASP A 89 -5.32 13.76 2.16
N ASP A 90 -5.90 12.59 1.90
CA ASP A 90 -5.26 11.50 1.15
C ASP A 90 -6.31 10.70 0.36
N LEU A 91 -6.86 11.30 -0.69
CA LEU A 91 -7.80 10.63 -1.58
C LEU A 91 -7.04 9.83 -2.64
N GLY A 92 -7.32 8.54 -2.75
CA GLY A 92 -6.64 7.70 -3.73
C GLY A 92 -7.12 6.26 -3.77
N THR A 93 -6.70 5.56 -4.81
CA THR A 93 -6.93 4.13 -5.00
C THR A 93 -5.61 3.48 -5.38
N LEU A 94 -5.27 2.39 -4.67
CA LEU A 94 -4.19 1.49 -5.01
C LEU A 94 -4.77 0.14 -5.43
N THR A 95 -4.36 -0.37 -6.58
CA THR A 95 -4.75 -1.70 -7.08
C THR A 95 -3.52 -2.59 -7.09
N PHE A 96 -3.69 -3.85 -6.70
CA PHE A 96 -2.63 -4.85 -6.67
C PHE A 96 -3.00 -5.99 -7.63
N SER A 97 -2.05 -6.40 -8.47
CA SER A 97 -2.24 -7.43 -9.49
C SER A 97 -0.95 -8.24 -9.68
N ASP A 98 -1.04 -9.27 -10.52
CA ASP A 98 0.12 -10.06 -10.99
C ASP A 98 0.97 -10.64 -9.84
N PHE A 99 0.29 -11.06 -8.77
CA PHE A 99 0.91 -11.76 -7.65
C PHE A 99 1.72 -12.96 -8.14
N ASP A 100 2.89 -13.15 -7.55
CA ASP A 100 3.83 -14.23 -7.86
C ASP A 100 4.33 -14.25 -9.32
N VAL A 101 4.12 -13.16 -10.07
CA VAL A 101 4.69 -12.98 -11.41
C VAL A 101 6.02 -12.23 -11.30
N PRO A 102 7.14 -12.80 -11.79
CA PRO A 102 8.43 -12.11 -11.77
C PRO A 102 8.40 -10.81 -12.56
N VAL A 103 8.88 -9.72 -11.96
CA VAL A 103 9.05 -8.43 -12.64
C VAL A 103 10.28 -8.50 -13.56
N PRO A 104 10.14 -8.34 -14.90
CA PRO A 104 11.26 -8.42 -15.83
C PRO A 104 12.01 -7.07 -15.87
N ALA A 105 12.70 -6.71 -14.79
CA ALA A 105 13.47 -5.48 -14.74
C ALA A 105 14.77 -5.59 -15.56
N GLN A 106 15.03 -4.64 -16.45
CA GLN A 106 16.32 -4.47 -17.12
C GLN A 106 16.85 -3.06 -16.90
N ALA A 107 18.16 -2.94 -16.72
CA ALA A 107 18.82 -1.65 -16.66
C ALA A 107 18.65 -0.90 -17.98
N HIS A 108 18.30 0.38 -17.89
CA HIS A 108 18.22 1.26 -19.05
C HIS A 108 19.61 1.47 -19.66
N THR A 109 19.69 1.60 -20.99
CA THR A 109 20.95 1.83 -21.72
C THR A 109 21.17 3.28 -22.16
N GLY A 110 20.16 4.14 -21.97
CA GLY A 110 20.22 5.56 -22.29
C GLY A 110 20.56 6.42 -21.07
N ASP A 111 20.39 7.74 -21.22
CA ASP A 111 20.62 8.69 -20.15
C ASP A 111 19.70 8.39 -18.96
N VAL A 112 20.31 8.21 -17.79
CA VAL A 112 19.61 8.00 -16.53
C VAL A 112 19.61 9.30 -15.76
N VAL A 113 18.41 9.73 -15.37
CA VAL A 113 18.24 10.88 -14.47
C VAL A 113 18.43 10.39 -13.05
N ASP A 114 19.47 10.86 -12.37
CA ASP A 114 19.60 10.66 -10.94
C ASP A 114 18.66 11.62 -10.21
N LEU A 115 17.59 11.06 -9.66
CA LEU A 115 16.58 11.81 -8.92
C LEU A 115 17.15 12.45 -7.65
N ASP A 116 18.27 11.94 -7.12
CA ASP A 116 18.96 12.56 -5.98
C ASP A 116 19.78 13.80 -6.40
N ALA A 117 20.19 13.87 -7.67
CA ALA A 117 20.91 15.02 -8.23
C ALA A 117 19.97 16.15 -8.71
N LEU A 118 18.66 15.88 -8.80
CA LEU A 118 17.63 16.85 -9.22
C LEU A 118 17.01 17.65 -8.07
N GLY A 119 17.36 17.39 -6.81
CA GLY A 119 16.82 18.09 -5.64
C GLY A 119 17.92 18.71 -4.76
N GLY A 120 17.84 20.02 -4.55
CA GLY A 120 18.59 20.75 -3.51
C GLY A 120 17.99 20.61 -2.10
#